data_AF-A0A3G6PGJ7-F1
#
_entry.id   AF-A0A3G6PGJ7-F1
#
_cell.length_a   1.000
_cell.length_b   1.000
_cell.length_c   1.000
_cell.angle_alpha   90.00
_cell.angle_beta   90.00
_cell.angle_gamma   90.00
#
_symmetry.space_group_name_H-M   'P 1'
#
loop_
_entity.id
_entity.type
_entity.pdbx_description
1 polymer ?
#
loop_
_entity_poly.entity_id
_entity_poly.type
_entity_poly.pdbx_seq_one_letter_code
_entity_poly.pdbx_strand_id
1 'polypeptide(L)'
;MKNLTLILLIIFCLFFCKQKPKNDSAFSLKYTRNNNELTVNFENRTSQNIIFPVPNTLEFGDKNFKDFSTQGGKERDFPINVYAIIEDNQSSKFYQKKLDSIRNAYLTEIGNADFIGDERLGDGNSVFYLKSNGKLSIKYKLIIKQSSPIEKYSSKFKQNYYPYDKVLKGNYPEGEYLRRFSKLDFGKAKFIAQPVIADSLFLNISQNDANK
;
A
#
# COMPACT_ATOMS: atom_id res chain seq x y z
N MET A 1 14.41 -50.88 -25.43
CA MET A 1 15.16 -49.60 -25.33
C MET A 1 14.30 -48.34 -25.45
N LYS A 2 13.22 -48.31 -26.25
CA LYS A 2 12.32 -47.13 -26.42
C LYS A 2 11.62 -46.65 -25.13
N ASN A 3 11.37 -47.54 -24.17
CA ASN A 3 10.67 -47.17 -22.93
C ASN A 3 11.58 -46.47 -21.91
N LEU A 4 12.90 -46.74 -21.95
CA LEU A 4 13.85 -46.12 -21.03
C LEU A 4 14.10 -44.64 -21.37
N THR A 5 14.15 -44.31 -22.67
CA THR A 5 14.30 -42.94 -23.16
C THR A 5 13.06 -42.09 -22.87
N LEU A 6 11.85 -42.67 -22.94
CA LEU A 6 10.62 -41.95 -22.60
C LEU A 6 10.57 -41.59 -21.10
N ILE A 7 11.00 -42.51 -20.23
CA ILE A 7 11.07 -42.30 -18.79
C ILE A 7 12.11 -41.22 -18.45
N LEU A 8 13.29 -41.25 -19.09
CA LEU A 8 14.31 -40.20 -18.90
C LEU A 8 13.83 -38.82 -19.37
N LEU A 9 13.07 -38.75 -20.47
CA LEU A 9 12.53 -37.49 -20.99
C LEU A 9 11.48 -36.88 -20.03
N ILE A 10 10.62 -37.71 -19.44
CA ILE A 10 9.62 -37.30 -18.45
C ILE A 10 10.30 -36.79 -17.17
N ILE A 11 11.34 -37.48 -16.69
CA ILE A 11 12.13 -37.04 -15.53
C ILE A 11 12.82 -35.70 -15.83
N PHE A 12 13.42 -35.54 -17.02
CA PHE A 12 14.09 -34.27 -17.40
C PHE A 12 13.09 -33.11 -17.51
N CYS A 13 11.88 -33.35 -18.03
CA CYS A 13 10.80 -32.35 -18.07
C CYS A 13 10.28 -31.97 -16.69
N LEU A 14 10.23 -32.90 -15.73
CA LEU A 14 9.79 -32.64 -14.35
C LEU A 14 10.85 -31.88 -13.54
N PHE A 15 12.15 -32.10 -13.78
CA PHE A 15 13.23 -31.41 -13.06
C PHE A 15 13.63 -30.04 -13.63
N PHE A 16 13.27 -29.72 -14.88
CA PHE A 16 13.56 -28.40 -15.47
C PHE A 16 12.53 -27.31 -15.16
N CYS A 17 11.39 -27.65 -14.56
CA CYS A 17 10.48 -26.66 -14.02
C CYS A 17 10.89 -26.26 -12.60
N LYS A 18 12.08 -25.66 -12.47
CA LYS A 18 12.39 -24.85 -11.28
C LYS A 18 11.40 -23.69 -11.30
N GLN A 19 10.37 -23.76 -10.45
CA GLN A 19 9.56 -22.59 -10.15
C GLN A 19 10.52 -21.51 -9.64
N LYS A 20 10.85 -20.56 -10.53
CA LYS A 20 11.47 -19.32 -10.12
C LYS A 20 10.59 -18.73 -9.00
N PRO A 21 11.17 -18.26 -7.89
CA PRO A 21 10.38 -17.58 -6.88
C PRO A 21 9.55 -16.50 -7.56
N LYS A 22 8.27 -16.45 -7.19
CA LYS A 22 7.18 -15.63 -7.73
C LYS A 22 7.38 -14.13 -7.44
N ASN A 23 8.58 -13.61 -7.67
CA ASN A 23 9.05 -12.24 -7.40
C ASN A 23 9.46 -11.52 -8.71
N ASP A 24 8.86 -11.91 -9.84
CA ASP A 24 8.95 -11.23 -11.14
C ASP A 24 7.82 -10.19 -11.31
N SER A 25 7.40 -9.53 -10.23
CA SER A 25 6.46 -8.42 -10.37
C SER A 25 7.19 -7.26 -11.06
N ALA A 26 6.66 -6.85 -12.22
CA ALA A 26 7.06 -5.68 -13.02
C ALA A 26 7.21 -4.39 -12.20
N PHE A 27 6.66 -4.37 -10.99
CA PHE A 27 6.75 -3.31 -10.02
C PHE A 27 6.99 -3.94 -8.64
N SER A 28 8.01 -3.49 -7.91
CA SER A 28 8.38 -4.07 -6.61
C SER A 28 8.40 -3.03 -5.50
N LEU A 29 8.21 -3.50 -4.28
CA LEU A 29 8.09 -2.69 -3.07
C LEU A 29 9.03 -3.22 -1.98
N LYS A 30 9.76 -2.33 -1.32
CA LYS A 30 10.55 -2.60 -0.12
C LYS A 30 10.34 -1.50 0.90
N TYR A 31 10.71 -1.71 2.15
CA TYR A 31 10.66 -0.67 3.15
C TYR A 31 11.88 -0.70 4.08
N THR A 32 12.15 0.45 4.67
CA THR A 32 13.20 0.66 5.67
C THR A 32 12.65 1.55 6.75
N ARG A 33 12.85 1.19 8.02
CA ARG A 33 12.52 2.03 9.18
C ARG A 33 13.79 2.60 9.78
N ASN A 34 13.76 3.88 10.12
CA ASN A 34 14.78 4.56 10.91
C ASN A 34 14.10 5.43 11.96
N ASN A 35 14.17 5.05 13.24
CA ASN A 35 13.47 5.73 14.34
C ASN A 35 11.98 5.94 14.04
N ASN A 36 11.57 7.22 13.93
CA ASN A 36 10.22 7.69 13.65
C ASN A 36 9.99 7.96 12.15
N GLU A 37 10.87 7.45 11.27
CA GLU A 37 10.72 7.52 9.81
C GLU A 37 10.54 6.10 9.25
N LEU A 38 9.56 5.95 8.35
CA LEU A 38 9.35 4.76 7.55
C LEU A 38 9.47 5.15 6.07
N THR A 39 10.47 4.62 5.38
CA THR A 39 10.65 4.84 3.95
C THR A 39 10.16 3.62 3.17
N VAL A 40 9.26 3.85 2.23
CA VAL A 40 8.70 2.87 1.31
C VAL A 40 9.34 3.08 -0.08
N ASN A 41 10.06 2.07 -0.55
CA ASN A 41 10.84 2.11 -1.78
C ASN A 41 10.12 1.33 -2.88
N PHE A 42 9.81 2.02 -3.97
CA PHE A 42 9.18 1.50 -5.17
C PHE A 42 10.21 1.40 -6.29
N GLU A 43 10.12 0.31 -7.06
CA GLU A 43 10.95 0.11 -8.25
C GLU A 43 10.06 -0.33 -9.41
N ASN A 44 10.08 0.46 -10.49
CA ASN A 44 9.44 0.13 -11.76
C ASN A 44 10.46 -0.61 -12.63
N ARG A 45 10.22 -1.90 -12.90
CA ARG A 45 11.08 -2.74 -13.75
C ARG A 45 10.54 -2.89 -15.17
N THR A 46 9.55 -2.06 -15.55
CA THR A 46 8.95 -2.09 -16.88
C THR A 46 9.56 -1.04 -17.80
N SER A 47 9.37 -1.24 -19.10
CA SER A 47 9.69 -0.27 -20.16
C SER A 47 8.72 0.91 -20.24
N GLN A 48 7.64 0.92 -19.43
CA GLN A 48 6.62 1.96 -19.45
C GLN A 48 6.74 2.82 -18.20
N ASN A 49 6.46 4.11 -18.34
CA ASN A 49 6.22 4.95 -17.18
C ASN A 49 4.92 4.52 -16.52
N ILE A 50 4.88 4.55 -15.20
CA ILE A 50 3.71 4.15 -14.44
C ILE A 50 3.24 5.29 -13.56
N ILE A 51 1.96 5.23 -13.21
CA ILE A 51 1.40 5.98 -12.10
C ILE A 51 0.62 5.05 -11.19
N PHE A 52 0.61 5.35 -9.91
CA PHE A 52 -0.04 4.54 -8.90
C PHE A 52 -0.41 5.41 -7.70
N PRO A 53 -1.55 5.16 -7.05
CA PRO A 53 -1.88 5.80 -5.80
C PRO A 53 -1.20 5.05 -4.64
N VAL A 54 -0.93 5.77 -3.58
CA VAL A 54 -0.34 5.27 -2.34
C VAL A 54 -1.11 5.86 -1.17
N PRO A 55 -1.49 5.08 -0.14
CA PRO A 55 -2.19 5.61 1.03
C PRO A 55 -1.38 6.69 1.74
N ASN A 56 -2.06 7.78 2.14
CA ASN A 56 -1.44 8.84 2.94
C ASN A 56 -1.16 8.39 4.37
N THR A 57 -1.95 7.44 4.89
CA THR A 57 -1.72 6.79 6.19
C THR A 57 -1.49 5.29 6.01
N LEU A 58 -0.45 4.76 6.65
CA LEU A 58 -0.22 3.32 6.81
C LEU A 58 -0.55 2.93 8.25
N GLU A 59 -1.57 2.10 8.44
CA GLU A 59 -1.95 1.60 9.77
C GLU A 59 -1.32 0.24 10.07
N PHE A 60 -1.02 0.01 11.34
CA PHE A 60 -0.39 -1.22 11.80
C PHE A 60 -1.17 -1.81 12.98
N GLY A 61 -1.68 -3.02 12.78
CA GLY A 61 -2.34 -3.79 13.82
C GLY A 61 -1.35 -4.70 14.53
N ASP A 62 -1.49 -4.84 15.84
CA ASP A 62 -0.79 -5.87 16.58
C ASP A 62 -1.33 -7.24 16.14
N LYS A 63 -0.43 -8.17 15.77
CA LYS A 63 -0.79 -9.52 15.32
C LYS A 63 -1.68 -10.28 16.33
N ASN A 64 -1.60 -9.92 17.62
CA ASN A 64 -2.36 -10.57 18.69
C ASN A 64 -3.77 -9.99 18.89
N PHE A 65 -4.11 -8.86 18.27
CA PHE A 65 -5.43 -8.24 18.37
C PHE A 65 -6.20 -8.41 17.04
N LYS A 66 -7.46 -8.85 17.12
CA LYS A 66 -8.28 -9.23 15.96
C LYS A 66 -8.65 -8.05 15.05
N ASP A 67 -8.73 -6.85 15.61
CA ASP A 67 -9.18 -5.67 14.90
C ASP A 67 -7.97 -4.85 14.46
N PHE A 68 -7.57 -5.16 13.23
CA PHE A 68 -6.53 -4.52 12.43
C PHE A 68 -6.91 -3.07 12.04
N SER A 69 -7.41 -2.22 12.94
CA SER A 69 -7.68 -0.81 12.63
C SER A 69 -7.43 0.07 13.85
N THR A 70 -6.48 0.99 13.74
CA THR A 70 -6.18 1.97 14.79
C THR A 70 -6.96 3.28 14.60
N GLN A 71 -7.85 3.36 13.61
CA GLN A 71 -8.79 4.49 13.40
C GLN A 71 -10.26 4.04 13.46
N GLY A 72 -10.66 3.34 14.50
CA GLY A 72 -12.07 3.04 14.78
C GLY A 72 -12.60 3.93 15.90
N GLY A 73 -13.10 5.14 15.61
CA GLY A 73 -14.09 5.94 16.36
C GLY A 73 -13.94 6.21 17.87
N LYS A 74 -12.98 5.60 18.57
CA LYS A 74 -12.73 5.70 20.00
C LYS A 74 -11.23 5.54 20.21
N GLU A 75 -10.55 6.62 20.55
CA GLU A 75 -9.16 6.63 21.03
C GLU A 75 -8.94 5.82 22.35
N ARG A 76 -9.84 4.89 22.69
CA ARG A 76 -9.91 4.18 23.98
C ARG A 76 -9.99 2.65 23.88
N ASP A 77 -9.99 2.06 22.67
CA ASP A 77 -10.25 0.62 22.53
C ASP A 77 -8.98 -0.24 22.25
N PHE A 78 -7.78 0.38 22.15
CA PHE A 78 -6.51 -0.36 21.98
C PHE A 78 -5.38 0.24 22.82
N PRO A 79 -4.51 -0.58 23.43
CA PRO A 79 -3.45 -0.08 24.31
C PRO A 79 -2.33 0.68 23.58
N ILE A 80 -2.24 0.59 22.25
CA ILE A 80 -1.25 1.29 21.44
C ILE A 80 -1.75 1.50 20.00
N ASN A 81 -1.55 2.70 19.48
CA ASN A 81 -1.82 3.09 18.11
C ASN A 81 -0.50 3.25 17.36
N VAL A 82 -0.33 2.49 16.28
CA VAL A 82 0.86 2.50 15.42
C VAL A 82 0.43 2.81 14.00
N TYR A 83 0.81 3.98 13.51
CA TYR A 83 0.48 4.41 12.15
C TYR A 83 1.58 5.32 11.61
N ALA A 84 1.67 5.44 10.29
CA ALA A 84 2.64 6.31 9.65
C ALA A 84 1.92 7.24 8.66
N ILE A 85 2.15 8.55 8.78
CA ILE A 85 1.58 9.57 7.88
C ILE A 85 2.66 9.96 6.86
N ILE A 86 2.29 10.04 5.59
CA ILE A 86 3.18 10.46 4.51
C ILE A 86 3.76 11.86 4.79
N GLU A 87 5.05 12.07 4.52
CA GLU A 87 5.59 13.43 4.59
C GLU A 87 5.05 14.32 3.44
N ASP A 88 4.92 15.61 3.71
CA ASP A 88 4.31 16.58 2.81
C ASP A 88 5.05 16.69 1.47
N ASN A 89 4.32 17.11 0.43
CA ASN A 89 4.86 17.52 -0.87
C ASN A 89 5.65 16.45 -1.66
N GLN A 90 5.47 15.16 -1.36
CA GLN A 90 6.13 14.08 -2.10
C GLN A 90 5.39 13.65 -3.38
N SER A 91 4.09 13.96 -3.49
CA SER A 91 3.21 13.46 -4.56
C SER A 91 3.21 14.33 -5.82
N SER A 92 2.77 13.75 -6.93
CA SER A 92 2.66 14.47 -8.19
C SER A 92 1.43 15.37 -8.21
N LYS A 93 1.61 16.68 -8.10
CA LYS A 93 0.51 17.68 -8.20
C LYS A 93 -0.36 17.50 -9.45
N PHE A 94 0.24 17.14 -10.58
CA PHE A 94 -0.50 16.96 -11.83
C PHE A 94 -1.44 15.76 -11.78
N TYR A 95 -0.94 14.60 -11.34
CA TYR A 95 -1.74 13.38 -11.26
C TYR A 95 -2.69 13.38 -10.06
N GLN A 96 -2.32 14.07 -8.98
CA GLN A 96 -3.18 14.27 -7.81
C GLN A 96 -4.47 14.99 -8.20
N LYS A 97 -4.38 16.10 -8.96
CA LYS A 97 -5.58 16.82 -9.45
C LYS A 97 -6.58 15.92 -10.19
N LYS A 98 -6.08 14.92 -10.92
CA LYS A 98 -6.94 13.95 -11.62
C LYS A 98 -7.65 13.02 -10.64
N LEU A 99 -6.95 12.58 -9.59
CA LEU A 99 -7.55 11.80 -8.50
C LEU A 99 -8.60 12.60 -7.73
N ASP A 100 -8.27 13.85 -7.38
CA ASP A 100 -9.15 14.75 -6.63
C ASP A 100 -10.44 15.01 -7.40
N SER A 101 -10.36 15.16 -8.73
CA SER A 101 -11.54 15.32 -9.58
C SER A 101 -12.50 14.12 -9.50
N ILE A 102 -11.97 12.89 -9.43
CA ILE A 102 -12.79 11.67 -9.31
C ILE A 102 -13.44 11.61 -7.94
N ARG A 103 -12.66 11.89 -6.89
CA ARG A 103 -13.13 11.93 -5.51
C ARG A 103 -14.25 12.95 -5.34
N ASN A 104 -14.07 14.17 -5.86
CA ASN A 104 -15.06 15.24 -5.78
C ASN A 104 -16.34 14.90 -6.56
N ALA A 105 -16.21 14.27 -7.74
CA ALA A 105 -17.36 13.79 -8.50
C ALA A 105 -18.16 12.73 -7.70
N TYR A 106 -17.46 11.79 -7.06
CA TYR A 106 -18.10 10.78 -6.19
C TYR A 106 -18.80 11.41 -4.98
N LEU A 107 -18.13 12.34 -4.28
CA LEU A 107 -18.74 13.05 -3.14
C LEU A 107 -20.00 13.82 -3.56
N THR A 108 -19.97 14.41 -4.75
CA THR A 108 -21.14 15.09 -5.33
C THR A 108 -22.27 14.10 -5.62
N GLU A 109 -21.96 12.96 -6.23
CA GLU A 109 -22.93 11.90 -6.57
C GLU A 109 -23.67 11.37 -5.34
N ILE A 110 -22.97 11.21 -4.21
CA ILE A 110 -23.56 10.68 -2.97
C ILE A 110 -24.17 11.76 -2.05
N GLY A 111 -24.27 13.01 -2.51
CA GLY A 111 -24.85 14.11 -1.72
C GLY A 111 -23.95 14.66 -0.61
N ASN A 112 -22.65 14.39 -0.66
CA ASN A 112 -21.64 14.79 0.33
C ASN A 112 -20.68 15.87 -0.22
N ALA A 113 -21.17 16.75 -1.10
CA ALA A 113 -20.36 17.79 -1.73
C ALA A 113 -19.72 18.77 -0.71
N ASP A 114 -20.33 18.95 0.46
CA ASP A 114 -19.83 19.83 1.53
C ASP A 114 -18.48 19.37 2.12
N PHE A 115 -18.09 18.10 1.92
CA PHE A 115 -16.80 17.56 2.35
C PHE A 115 -15.67 17.80 1.33
N ILE A 116 -15.96 18.42 0.18
CA ILE A 116 -14.94 18.75 -0.82
C ILE A 116 -13.99 19.81 -0.23
N GLY A 117 -12.72 19.43 -0.07
CA GLY A 117 -11.68 20.30 0.50
C GLY A 117 -11.45 20.12 2.00
N ASP A 118 -12.25 19.30 2.69
CA ASP A 118 -12.06 18.98 4.12
C ASP A 118 -11.15 17.75 4.33
N GLU A 119 -10.04 17.67 3.60
CA GLU A 119 -9.08 16.58 3.73
C GLU A 119 -7.96 16.91 4.71
N ARG A 120 -7.71 16.01 5.64
CA ARG A 120 -6.53 16.04 6.49
C ARG A 120 -5.37 15.34 5.78
N LEU A 121 -4.16 15.68 6.20
CA LEU A 121 -2.91 15.10 5.68
C LEU A 121 -2.87 13.57 5.67
N GLY A 122 -3.56 12.91 6.61
CA GLY A 122 -3.63 11.46 6.69
C GLY A 122 -4.72 10.81 5.83
N ASP A 123 -5.62 11.59 5.25
CA ASP A 123 -6.81 11.08 4.58
C ASP A 123 -6.50 10.69 3.13
N GLY A 124 -7.14 9.62 2.66
CA GLY A 124 -7.10 9.21 1.26
C GLY A 124 -5.73 8.74 0.75
N ASN A 125 -5.45 9.06 -0.51
CA ASN A 125 -4.28 8.56 -1.25
C ASN A 125 -3.58 9.69 -2.01
N SER A 126 -2.26 9.58 -2.09
CA SER A 126 -1.40 10.42 -2.93
C SER A 126 -1.02 9.69 -4.23
N VAL A 127 -1.01 10.39 -5.36
CA VAL A 127 -0.62 9.80 -6.65
C VAL A 127 0.85 10.07 -6.98
N PHE A 128 1.54 9.01 -7.35
CA PHE A 128 2.94 9.04 -7.72
C PHE A 128 3.14 8.67 -9.18
N TYR A 129 4.15 9.28 -9.76
CA TYR A 129 4.66 8.96 -11.09
C TYR A 129 6.02 8.33 -10.96
N LEU A 130 6.23 7.22 -11.64
CA LEU A 130 7.52 6.54 -11.66
C LEU A 130 7.92 6.22 -13.09
N LYS A 131 9.07 6.75 -13.50
CA LYS A 131 9.64 6.49 -14.83
C LYS A 131 9.93 5.00 -15.03
N SER A 132 9.93 4.56 -16.29
CA SER A 132 10.41 3.24 -16.69
C SER A 132 11.81 2.96 -16.11
N ASN A 133 12.05 1.78 -15.57
CA ASN A 133 13.31 1.39 -14.91
C ASN A 133 13.74 2.33 -13.76
N GLY A 134 12.79 3.09 -13.19
CA GLY A 134 13.03 4.08 -12.15
C GLY A 134 12.81 3.54 -10.74
N LYS A 135 13.31 4.30 -9.75
CA LYS A 135 13.05 4.08 -8.32
C LYS A 135 12.46 5.34 -7.69
N LEU A 136 11.61 5.15 -6.70
CA LEU A 136 11.01 6.21 -5.90
C LEU A 136 10.99 5.78 -4.44
N SER A 137 11.39 6.68 -3.55
CA SER A 137 11.29 6.49 -2.11
C SER A 137 10.25 7.47 -1.57
N ILE A 138 9.27 6.94 -0.83
CA ILE A 138 8.23 7.72 -0.16
C ILE A 138 8.46 7.61 1.33
N LYS A 139 8.60 8.76 1.98
CA LYS A 139 8.82 8.85 3.42
C LYS A 139 7.51 9.01 4.17
N TYR A 140 7.44 8.37 5.32
CA TYR A 140 6.36 8.49 6.27
C TYR A 140 6.93 8.82 7.64
N LYS A 141 6.26 9.72 8.35
CA LYS A 141 6.44 9.93 9.78
C LYS A 141 5.69 8.85 10.54
N LEU A 142 6.43 7.94 11.15
CA LEU A 142 5.91 6.90 12.04
C LEU A 142 5.52 7.52 13.38
N ILE A 143 4.30 7.24 13.80
CA ILE A 143 3.69 7.70 15.04
C ILE A 143 3.28 6.48 15.86
N ILE A 144 3.78 6.43 17.08
CA ILE A 144 3.55 5.33 18.03
C ILE A 144 3.03 5.97 19.30
N LYS A 145 1.75 5.82 19.58
CA LYS A 145 1.09 6.43 20.74
C LYS A 145 0.47 5.35 21.60
N GLN A 146 0.80 5.35 22.88
CA GLN A 146 0.19 4.48 23.87
C GLN A 146 -0.73 5.32 24.75
N SER A 147 -2.00 4.95 24.79
CA SER A 147 -3.00 5.54 25.70
C SER A 147 -2.92 4.87 27.06
N SER A 148 -3.24 5.61 28.13
CA SER A 148 -3.37 5.03 29.46
C SER A 148 -4.63 4.14 29.54
N PRO A 149 -4.61 2.99 30.24
CA PRO A 149 -3.48 2.44 31.01
C PRO A 149 -2.35 1.89 30.13
N ILE A 150 -1.10 1.97 30.61
CA ILE A 150 0.06 1.37 29.92
C ILE A 150 -0.07 -0.16 29.99
N GLU A 151 -0.61 -0.77 28.95
CA GLU A 151 -0.69 -2.22 28.83
C GLU A 151 0.45 -2.80 28.00
N LYS A 152 0.68 -4.11 28.16
CA LYS A 152 1.66 -4.85 27.36
C LYS A 152 1.07 -5.12 25.97
N TYR A 153 1.75 -4.64 24.95
CA TYR A 153 1.48 -4.96 23.54
C TYR A 153 2.55 -5.92 22.99
N SER A 154 2.27 -6.60 21.88
CA SER A 154 3.26 -7.46 21.24
C SER A 154 4.34 -6.64 20.57
N SER A 155 5.55 -7.18 20.47
CA SER A 155 6.64 -6.46 19.80
C SER A 155 6.48 -6.39 18.28
N LYS A 156 5.47 -7.02 17.66
CA LYS A 156 5.36 -7.19 16.21
C LYS A 156 4.00 -6.75 15.67
N PHE A 157 4.02 -5.68 14.90
CA PHE A 157 2.85 -5.08 14.27
C PHE A 157 2.86 -5.37 12.77
N LYS A 158 1.71 -5.74 12.22
CA LYS A 158 1.49 -6.02 10.80
C LYS A 158 0.72 -4.86 10.19
N GLN A 159 1.10 -4.42 9.00
CA GLN A 159 0.32 -3.43 8.27
C GLN A 159 -1.09 -3.94 7.96
N ASN A 160 -2.07 -3.11 8.27
CA ASN A 160 -3.47 -3.31 7.93
C ASN A 160 -3.66 -2.81 6.50
N TYR A 161 -3.58 -3.73 5.54
CA TYR A 161 -3.59 -3.35 4.13
C TYR A 161 -5.03 -3.21 3.62
N TYR A 162 -5.47 -1.97 3.38
CA TYR A 162 -6.57 -1.71 2.46
C TYR A 162 -6.00 -1.17 1.15
N PRO A 163 -6.19 -1.87 0.02
CA PRO A 163 -5.50 -1.49 -1.21
C PRO A 163 -5.92 -0.11 -1.72
N TYR A 164 -7.14 0.36 -1.47
CA TYR A 164 -7.62 1.70 -1.85
C TYR A 164 -8.75 2.16 -0.93
N ASP A 165 -8.93 3.48 -0.81
CA ASP A 165 -10.13 4.05 -0.19
C ASP A 165 -11.39 3.58 -0.96
N LYS A 166 -12.50 3.33 -0.25
CA LYS A 166 -13.82 3.06 -0.85
C LYS A 166 -14.23 4.15 -1.83
N VAL A 167 -13.77 5.40 -1.66
CA VAL A 167 -14.04 6.47 -2.63
C VAL A 167 -13.40 6.18 -4.00
N LEU A 168 -12.21 5.57 -4.00
CA LEU A 168 -11.54 5.18 -5.23
C LEU A 168 -12.11 3.84 -5.73
N LYS A 169 -12.30 2.87 -4.83
CA LYS A 169 -12.76 1.53 -5.19
C LYS A 169 -14.24 1.45 -5.56
N GLY A 170 -15.06 2.35 -5.03
CA GLY A 170 -16.52 2.17 -4.96
C GLY A 170 -16.91 0.83 -4.32
N ASN A 171 -18.11 0.36 -4.64
CA ASN A 171 -18.54 -1.03 -4.39
C ASN A 171 -18.12 -1.98 -5.52
N TYR A 172 -17.11 -1.61 -6.32
CA TYR A 172 -16.71 -2.40 -7.49
C TYR A 172 -15.78 -3.57 -7.10
N PRO A 173 -15.91 -4.73 -7.77
CA PRO A 173 -14.89 -5.78 -7.72
C PRO A 173 -13.52 -5.24 -8.15
N GLU A 174 -12.43 -5.81 -7.63
CA GLU A 174 -11.05 -5.33 -7.87
C GLU A 174 -10.69 -5.20 -9.36
N GLY A 175 -11.09 -6.18 -10.18
CA GLY A 175 -10.86 -6.13 -11.62
C GLY A 175 -11.62 -4.99 -12.32
N GLU A 176 -12.81 -4.64 -11.82
CA GLU A 176 -13.59 -3.52 -12.34
C GLU A 176 -13.03 -2.16 -11.87
N TYR A 177 -12.55 -2.08 -10.63
CA TYR A 177 -11.80 -0.93 -10.12
C TYR A 177 -10.58 -0.63 -11.00
N LEU A 178 -9.74 -1.65 -11.24
CA LEU A 178 -8.57 -1.55 -12.11
C LEU A 178 -8.94 -1.11 -13.53
N ARG A 179 -10.02 -1.67 -14.09
CA ARG A 179 -10.54 -1.32 -15.42
C ARG A 179 -11.05 0.12 -15.50
N ARG A 180 -11.67 0.64 -14.43
CA ARG A 180 -12.18 2.03 -14.39
C ARG A 180 -11.04 3.02 -14.22
N PHE A 181 -10.08 2.73 -13.33
CA PHE A 181 -8.88 3.56 -13.17
C PHE A 181 -7.96 3.52 -14.39
N SER A 182 -7.85 2.38 -15.08
CA SER A 182 -7.08 2.30 -16.34
C SER A 182 -7.68 3.11 -17.49
N LYS A 183 -8.94 3.56 -17.37
CA LYS A 183 -9.60 4.42 -18.36
C LYS A 183 -9.40 5.91 -18.09
N LEU A 184 -8.87 6.26 -16.93
CA LEU A 184 -8.47 7.63 -16.65
C LEU A 184 -7.29 7.96 -17.54
N ASP A 185 -7.43 9.02 -18.33
CA ASP A 185 -6.33 9.50 -19.14
C ASP A 185 -5.28 10.09 -18.21
N PHE A 186 -4.16 9.39 -18.06
CA PHE A 186 -2.98 9.84 -17.34
C PHE A 186 -1.81 10.14 -18.30
N GLY A 187 -2.14 10.46 -19.56
CA GLY A 187 -1.18 10.66 -20.62
C GLY A 187 -0.49 9.35 -21.01
N LYS A 188 0.83 9.40 -21.22
CA LYS A 188 1.62 8.25 -21.66
C LYS A 188 1.95 7.25 -20.54
N ALA A 189 1.60 7.56 -19.29
CA ALA A 189 1.91 6.71 -18.15
C ALA A 189 0.79 5.68 -17.92
N LYS A 190 1.18 4.44 -17.68
CA LYS A 190 0.24 3.35 -17.39
C LYS A 190 -0.20 3.41 -15.93
N PHE A 191 -1.50 3.41 -15.69
CA PHE A 191 -2.03 3.17 -14.35
C PHE A 191 -1.75 1.74 -13.91
N ILE A 192 -1.16 1.60 -12.73
CA ILE A 192 -1.04 0.32 -12.05
C ILE A 192 -1.62 0.43 -10.65
N ALA A 193 -2.30 -0.64 -10.24
CA ALA A 193 -2.55 -0.84 -8.82
C ALA A 193 -1.21 -0.88 -8.07
N GLN A 194 -1.18 -0.29 -6.88
CA GLN A 194 -0.16 -0.62 -5.91
C GLN A 194 -0.17 -2.15 -5.69
N PRO A 195 0.99 -2.82 -5.74
CA PRO A 195 1.08 -4.25 -5.56
C PRO A 195 0.77 -4.50 -4.10
N VAL A 196 -0.09 -5.49 -3.87
CA VAL A 196 -0.28 -6.07 -2.55
C VAL A 196 1.11 -6.45 -2.05
N ILE A 197 1.50 -5.94 -0.87
CA ILE A 197 2.77 -6.28 -0.24
C ILE A 197 2.71 -7.77 0.05
N ALA A 198 3.23 -8.58 -0.87
CA ALA A 198 3.30 -10.02 -0.71
C ALA A 198 4.14 -10.27 0.55
N ASP A 199 3.44 -10.68 1.61
CA ASP A 199 3.94 -10.91 2.97
C ASP A 199 4.39 -9.65 3.74
N SER A 200 3.48 -8.66 3.77
CA SER A 200 3.16 -7.77 4.90
C SER A 200 4.30 -7.02 5.59
N LEU A 201 4.27 -5.69 5.46
CA LEU A 201 5.14 -4.78 6.19
C LEU A 201 4.96 -5.01 7.70
N PHE A 202 6.01 -5.52 8.35
CA PHE A 202 6.04 -5.74 9.79
C PHE A 202 6.92 -4.67 10.45
N LEU A 203 6.43 -4.10 11.55
CA LEU A 203 7.18 -3.22 12.41
C LEU A 203 7.45 -3.92 13.74
N ASN A 204 8.70 -3.91 14.17
CA ASN A 204 9.05 -4.36 15.51
C ASN A 204 9.08 -3.15 16.46
N ILE A 205 8.10 -3.02 17.35
CA ILE A 205 7.98 -1.87 18.26
C ILE A 205 8.41 -2.26 19.67
N SER A 206 9.31 -1.47 20.26
CA SER A 206 9.73 -1.62 21.66
C SER A 206 8.94 -0.70 22.59
N GLN A 207 9.03 -0.92 23.91
CA GLN A 207 8.48 0.01 24.91
C GLN A 207 9.09 1.41 24.82
N ASN A 208 10.35 1.51 24.36
CA ASN A 208 11.04 2.77 24.22
C ASN A 208 10.64 3.55 22.96
N ASP A 209 9.80 2.98 22.09
CA ASP A 209 9.40 3.63 20.84
C ASP A 209 8.09 4.42 20.99
N ALA A 210 7.29 4.15 22.02
CA ALA A 210 6.01 4.80 22.23
C ALA A 210 6.15 6.22 22.79
N ASN A 211 5.22 7.10 22.41
CA ASN A 211 5.07 8.48 22.88
C ASN A 211 6.28 9.40 22.59
N LYS A 212 6.97 9.14 21.48
CA LYS A 212 8.05 9.97 20.91
C LYS A 212 7.63 10.55 19.56
#